data_AF-A0A8S2FN77-F1
#
_entry.id   AF-A0A8S2FN77-F1
#
_cell.length_a   1.000
_cell.length_b   1.000
_cell.length_c   1.000
_cell.angle_alpha   90.00
_cell.angle_beta   90.00
_cell.angle_gamma   90.00
#
_symmetry.space_group_name_H-M   'P 1'
#
loop_
_entity.id
_entity.type
_entity.pdbx_description
1 polymer ?
#
loop_
_entity_poly.entity_id
_entity_poly.type
_entity_poly.pdbx_seq_one_letter_code
_entity_poly.pdbx_strand_id
1 'polypeptide(L)' 'GLKVIAFAGAEEKIAWLKNDLKCDYVYNYKKTSLADALKEAAPDGVDFYFDN' A
#
# COMPACT_ATOMS: atom_id res chain seq x y z
N GLY A 1 -6.55 15.13 2.89
CA GLY A 1 -5.60 14.12 3.36
C GLY A 1 -5.07 13.40 2.15
N LEU A 2 -3.79 13.03 2.16
CA LEU A 2 -3.20 12.20 1.11
C LEU A 2 -3.61 10.74 1.34
N LYS A 3 -3.96 10.02 0.27
CA LYS A 3 -4.16 8.56 0.36
C LYS A 3 -2.80 7.89 0.45
N VAL A 4 -2.58 7.10 1.49
CA VAL A 4 -1.33 6.36 1.66
C VAL A 4 -1.56 4.89 1.31
N ILE A 5 -0.89 4.45 0.24
CA ILE A 5 -0.88 3.06 -0.21
C ILE A 5 0.48 2.47 0.14
N ALA A 6 0.49 1.51 1.05
CA ALA A 6 1.71 0.86 1.50
C ALA A 6 1.79 -0.58 1.01
N PHE A 7 2.99 -1.02 0.65
CA PHE A 7 3.27 -2.37 0.21
C PHE A 7 4.26 -3.03 1.17
N ALA A 8 3.89 -4.17 1.74
CA ALA A 8 4.75 -4.90 2.67
C ALA A 8 4.63 -6.41 2.53
N GLY A 9 5.77 -7.10 2.54
CA GLY A 9 5.85 -8.55 2.29
C GLY A 9 5.72 -9.41 3.55
N ALA A 10 5.51 -8.81 4.71
CA ALA A 10 5.45 -9.46 6.01
C ALA A 10 4.19 -9.03 6.76
N GLU A 11 3.46 -9.98 7.34
CA GLU A 11 2.19 -9.71 8.04
C GLU A 11 2.35 -8.78 9.24
N GLU A 12 3.47 -8.89 9.97
CA GLU A 12 3.81 -7.98 11.06
C GLU A 12 3.95 -6.53 10.57
N LYS A 13 4.61 -6.31 9.42
CA LYS A 13 4.74 -4.98 8.82
C LYS A 13 3.38 -4.45 8.34
N ILE A 14 2.52 -5.31 7.80
CA ILE A 14 1.17 -4.93 7.38
C ILE A 14 0.35 -4.47 8.58
N ALA A 15 0.41 -5.22 9.69
CA ALA A 15 -0.28 -4.85 10.92
C ALA A 15 0.24 -3.53 11.50
N TRP A 16 1.55 -3.31 11.45
CA TRP A 16 2.16 -2.05 11.87
C TRP A 16 1.75 -0.87 10.98
N LEU A 17 1.81 -1.02 9.65
CA LEU A 17 1.38 0.00 8.69
C LEU A 17 -0.10 0.38 8.87
N LYS A 18 -0.94 -0.60 9.19
CA LYS A 18 -2.38 -0.38 9.37
C LYS A 18 -2.73 0.21 10.74
N ASN A 19 -2.10 -0.27 11.81
CA ASN A 19 -2.46 0.13 13.19
C ASN A 19 -1.69 1.38 13.66
N ASP A 20 -0.38 1.43 13.44
CA ASP A 20 0.47 2.53 13.91
C ASP A 20 0.44 3.72 12.94
N LEU A 21 0.72 3.44 11.66
CA LEU A 21 0.81 4.49 10.63
C LEU A 21 -0.53 4.87 10.03
N LYS A 22 -1.58 4.06 10.26
CA LYS A 22 -2.94 4.28 9.76
C LYS A 22 -2.99 4.53 8.25
N CYS A 23 -2.20 3.78 7.48
CA CYS A 23 -2.26 3.83 6.02
C CYS A 23 -3.66 3.43 5.53
N ASP A 24 -4.18 4.13 4.52
CA ASP A 24 -5.49 3.86 3.93
C ASP A 24 -5.55 2.47 3.30
N TYR A 25 -4.51 2.11 2.56
CA TYR A 25 -4.40 0.84 1.87
C TYR A 25 -3.07 0.18 2.18
N VAL A 26 -3.12 -1.10 2.56
CA VAL A 26 -1.92 -1.89 2.83
C VAL A 26 -2.03 -3.22 2.11
N TYR A 27 -1.12 -3.45 1.17
CA TYR A 27 -1.10 -4.66 0.34
C TYR A 27 0.16 -5.47 0.55
N ASN A 28 0.07 -6.77 0.28
CA ASN A 28 1.22 -7.66 0.26
C ASN A 28 1.70 -7.85 -1.17
N TYR A 29 2.85 -7.26 -1.52
CA TYR A 29 3.43 -7.36 -2.86
C TYR A 29 3.77 -8.81 -3.29
N LYS A 30 3.87 -9.76 -2.34
CA LYS A 30 4.10 -11.18 -2.66
C LYS A 30 2.81 -11.93 -3.01
N LYS A 31 1.66 -11.44 -2.56
CA LYS A 31 0.35 -12.08 -2.78
C LYS A 31 -0.48 -11.35 -3.84
N THR A 32 -0.23 -10.06 -4.03
CA THR A 32 -1.00 -9.19 -4.93
C THR A 32 -0.07 -8.45 -5.86
N SER A 33 -0.41 -8.44 -7.16
CA SER A 33 0.30 -7.67 -8.17
C SER A 33 0.13 -6.17 -7.94
N LEU A 34 1.21 -5.40 -8.10
CA LEU A 34 1.20 -3.95 -7.93
C LEU A 34 0.15 -3.28 -8.82
N ALA A 35 -0.02 -3.74 -10.06
CA ALA A 35 -0.98 -3.20 -11.00
C ALA A 35 -2.44 -3.33 -10.54
N ASP A 36 -2.81 -4.46 -9.94
CA ASP A 36 -4.16 -4.69 -9.41
C ASP A 36 -4.41 -3.83 -8.17
N ALA A 37 -3.44 -3.78 -7.25
CA ALA A 37 -3.52 -2.96 -6.05
C ALA A 37 -3.63 -1.47 -6.38
N LEU A 38 -2.86 -0.98 -7.36
CA LEU A 38 -2.95 0.40 -7.82
C LEU A 38 -4.28 0.69 -8.52
N LYS A 39 -4.82 -0.23 -9.33
CA LYS A 39 -6.16 -0.04 -9.90
C LYS A 39 -7.26 0.09 -8.85
N GLU A 40 -7.15 -0.65 -7.75
CA GLU A 40 -8.13 -0.60 -6.67
C GLU A 40 -7.96 0.64 -5.79
N ALA A 41 -6.74 0.94 -5.36
CA ALA A 41 -6.48 2.01 -4.39
C ALA A 41 -6.23 3.39 -5.01
N ALA A 42 -5.68 3.43 -6.23
CA ALA A 42 -5.28 4.63 -6.97
C ALA A 42 -5.65 4.53 -8.48
N PRO A 43 -6.94 4.44 -8.83
CA PRO A 43 -7.37 4.34 -10.23
C PRO A 43 -6.97 5.55 -11.09
N ASP A 44 -6.86 6.72 -10.47
CA ASP A 44 -6.42 7.97 -11.12
C ASP A 44 -4.89 8.09 -11.26
N GLY A 45 -4.13 7.12 -10.75
CA GLY A 45 -2.67 7.12 -10.75
C GLY A 45 -2.06 7.52 -9.41
N VAL A 46 -0.72 7.58 -9.36
CA VAL A 46 0.06 7.84 -8.15
C VAL A 46 0.84 9.14 -8.31
N ASP A 47 0.61 10.10 -7.41
CA ASP A 47 1.34 11.37 -7.40
C ASP A 47 2.81 11.20 -6.96
N PHE A 48 3.06 10.33 -5.98
CA PHE A 48 4.38 10.10 -5.40
C PHE A 48 4.62 8.59 -5.21
N TYR A 49 5.68 8.08 -5.82
CA TYR A 49 6.13 6.69 -5.65
C TYR A 49 7.44 6.67 -4.86
N PHE A 50 7.46 5.91 -3.78
CA PHE A 50 8.64 5.69 -2.95
C PHE A 50 8.99 4.20 -2.93
N ASP A 51 10.21 3.90 -3.36
CA ASP A 51 10.81 2.56 -3.40
C ASP A 51 12.18 2.63 -2.73
N ASN A 52 12.57 1.57 -2.01
CA ASN A 52 13.84 1.47 -1.27
C ASN A 52 14.50 0.13 -1.57
#